data_AF-A0AAJ1BB37-F1
#
_entry.id   AF-A0AAJ1BB37-F1
#
_cell.length_a   1.000
_cell.length_b   1.000
_cell.length_c   1.000
_cell.angle_alpha   90.00
_cell.angle_beta   90.00
_cell.angle_gamma   90.00
#
_symmetry.space_group_name_H-M   'P 1'
#
loop_
_entity.id
_entity.type
_entity.pdbx_description
1 polymer ?
#
loop_
_entity_poly.entity_id
_entity_poly.type
_entity_poly.pdbx_seq_one_letter_code
_entity_poly.pdbx_strand_id
1 'polypeptide(L)' 'LANYSRLTVATVGTILNDFLDNGTVVEKEIIYLKKGRPTKKYGLNPEYFHSLCLFVQRKRGRDYLCWQIIDALASVL' A
#
# COMPACT_ATOMS: atom_id res chain seq x y z
N LEU A 1 -1.07 -9.69 11.33
CA LEU A 1 -1.16 -8.29 11.79
C LEU A 1 -1.26 -8.20 13.30
N ALA A 2 -2.29 -8.76 13.95
CA ALA A 2 -2.44 -8.76 15.43
C ALA A 2 -1.16 -9.13 16.21
N ASN A 3 -0.51 -10.25 15.85
CA ASN A 3 0.73 -10.67 16.51
C ASN A 3 1.89 -9.67 16.31
N TYR A 4 1.99 -9.04 15.15
CA TYR A 4 3.05 -8.08 14.83
C TYR A 4 2.82 -6.72 15.50
N SER A 5 1.57 -6.25 15.53
CA SER A 5 1.20 -4.95 16.10
C SER A 5 0.95 -5.00 17.62
N ARG A 6 0.91 -6.21 18.22
CA ARG A 6 0.52 -6.46 19.62
C ARG A 6 -0.90 -5.96 19.95
N LEU A 7 -1.75 -5.81 18.95
CA LEU A 7 -3.17 -5.47 19.10
C LEU A 7 -4.03 -6.74 19.10
N THR A 8 -5.22 -6.63 19.68
CA THR A 8 -6.20 -7.74 19.62
C THR A 8 -6.68 -7.96 18.18
N VAL A 9 -7.14 -9.18 17.88
CA VAL A 9 -7.73 -9.50 16.57
C VAL A 9 -8.93 -8.60 16.28
N ALA A 10 -9.75 -8.29 17.29
CA ALA A 10 -10.90 -7.40 17.15
C ALA A 10 -10.46 -5.98 16.76
N THR A 11 -9.49 -5.41 17.47
CA THR A 11 -8.95 -4.08 17.17
C THR A 11 -8.35 -3.99 15.77
N VAL A 12 -7.57 -5.01 15.36
CA VAL A 12 -7.02 -5.07 14.00
C VAL A 12 -8.14 -5.18 12.96
N GLY A 13 -9.20 -5.93 13.25
CA GLY A 13 -10.37 -6.03 12.38
C GLY A 13 -11.05 -4.66 12.18
N THR A 14 -11.28 -3.91 13.26
CA THR A 14 -11.85 -2.55 13.17
C THR A 14 -10.99 -1.63 12.31
N ILE A 15 -9.68 -1.57 12.57
CA ILE A 15 -8.77 -0.71 11.79
C ILE A 15 -8.75 -1.09 10.31
N LEU A 16 -8.74 -2.40 10.00
CA LEU A 16 -8.75 -2.86 8.61
C LEU A 16 -10.06 -2.53 7.90
N ASN A 17 -11.20 -2.60 8.60
CA ASN A 17 -12.48 -2.19 8.03
C ASN A 17 -12.47 -0.69 7.72
N ASP A 18 -11.98 0.16 8.62
CA ASP A 18 -11.87 1.60 8.37
C ASP A 18 -10.99 1.89 7.15
N PHE A 19 -9.89 1.15 6.98
CA PHE A 19 -8.99 1.27 5.82
C PHE A 19 -9.59 0.74 4.52
N LEU A 20 -10.51 -0.22 4.58
CA LEU A 20 -11.25 -0.68 3.41
C LEU A 20 -12.28 0.37 3.00
N ASP A 21 -13.04 0.87 3.98
CA ASP A 21 -14.13 1.82 3.77
C ASP A 21 -13.62 3.14 3.18
N ASN A 22 -12.41 3.58 3.57
CA ASN A 22 -11.77 4.76 3.01
C ASN A 22 -10.88 4.48 1.77
N GLY A 23 -10.78 3.23 1.33
CA GLY A 23 -10.02 2.85 0.14
C GLY A 23 -8.50 2.85 0.29
N THR A 24 -7.95 2.98 1.51
CA THR A 24 -6.51 2.87 1.77
C THR A 24 -5.98 1.47 1.44
N VAL A 25 -6.75 0.43 1.77
CA VAL A 25 -6.41 -0.96 1.46
C VAL A 25 -7.51 -1.59 0.59
N VAL A 26 -7.12 -2.58 -0.19
CA VAL A 26 -8.02 -3.44 -0.97
C VAL A 26 -7.88 -4.89 -0.52
N GLU A 27 -8.99 -5.64 -0.58
CA GLU A 27 -8.95 -7.09 -0.47
C GLU A 27 -8.29 -7.67 -1.74
N LYS A 28 -7.21 -8.44 -1.57
CA LYS A 28 -6.51 -9.09 -2.70
C LYS A 28 -7.08 -10.47 -2.99
N GLU A 29 -6.73 -11.44 -2.14
CA GLU A 29 -7.08 -12.85 -2.34
C GLU A 29 -7.60 -13.46 -1.03
N ILE A 30 -8.56 -14.38 -1.17
CA ILE A 30 -9.02 -15.23 -0.09
C ILE A 30 -8.21 -16.54 -0.15
N ILE A 31 -7.44 -16.82 0.89
CA ILE A 31 -6.71 -18.08 1.02
C ILE A 31 -7.63 -19.10 1.68
N TYR A 32 -7.97 -20.13 0.90
CA TYR A 32 -8.66 -21.31 1.40
C TYR A 32 -7.64 -22.33 1.88
N LEU A 33 -7.66 -22.62 3.18
CA LEU A 33 -6.84 -23.67 3.78
C LEU A 33 -7.63 -24.99 3.84
N LYS A 34 -6.94 -26.14 3.76
CA LYS A 34 -7.55 -27.49 3.88
C LYS A 34 -8.33 -27.70 5.19
N LYS A 35 -8.03 -26.91 6.25
CA LYS A 35 -8.79 -26.80 7.50
C LYS A 35 -8.69 -25.36 8.03
N GLY A 36 -9.75 -24.88 8.67
CA GLY A 36 -9.83 -23.54 9.28
C GLY A 36 -10.73 -22.57 8.53
N ARG A 37 -10.89 -21.35 9.07
CA ARG A 37 -11.62 -20.27 8.38
C ARG A 37 -10.78 -19.71 7.23
N PRO A 38 -11.38 -19.40 6.07
CA PRO A 38 -10.67 -18.72 4.99
C PRO A 38 -10.03 -17.44 5.50
N THR A 39 -8.79 -17.18 5.07
CA THR A 39 -8.04 -15.98 5.46
C THR A 39 -8.06 -14.97 4.33
N LYS A 40 -8.53 -13.74 4.61
CA LYS A 40 -8.44 -12.63 3.67
C LYS A 40 -7.03 -12.02 3.70
N LYS A 41 -6.47 -11.74 2.53
CA LYS A 41 -5.28 -10.89 2.39
C LYS A 41 -5.68 -9.47 2.00
N TYR A 42 -5.05 -8.50 2.66
CA TYR A 42 -5.17 -7.08 2.35
C TYR A 42 -3.89 -6.59 1.69
N GLY A 43 -4.00 -5.62 0.79
CA GLY A 43 -2.87 -4.88 0.24
C GLY A 43 -3.19 -3.39 0.18
N LEU A 44 -2.16 -2.54 0.16
CA LEU A 44 -2.34 -1.12 -0.10
C LEU A 44 -2.96 -0.92 -1.49
N ASN A 45 -3.91 -0.01 -1.59
CA ASN A 45 -4.47 0.39 -2.87
C ASN A 45 -3.45 1.30 -3.60
N PRO A 46 -2.91 0.91 -4.77
CA PRO A 46 -1.94 1.73 -5.50
C PRO A 46 -2.50 3.12 -5.87
N GLU A 47 -3.80 3.21 -6.11
CA GLU A 47 -4.48 4.45 -6.51
C GLU A 47 -4.86 5.37 -5.34
N TYR A 48 -4.59 4.98 -4.10
CA TYR A 48 -5.02 5.75 -2.91
C TYR A 48 -4.35 7.12 -2.84
N PHE A 49 -3.08 7.20 -3.22
CA PHE A 49 -2.38 8.47 -3.40
C PHE A 49 -1.31 8.35 -4.49
N HIS A 50 -0.91 9.51 -5.00
CA HIS A 50 0.19 9.65 -5.93
C HIS A 50 1.21 10.64 -5.40
N SER A 51 2.48 10.41 -5.67
CA SER A 51 3.56 11.33 -5.29
C SER A 51 4.31 11.82 -6.52
N LEU A 52 4.46 13.13 -6.64
CA LEU A 52 5.38 13.74 -7.61
C LEU A 52 6.77 13.79 -6.98
N CYS A 53 7.72 13.05 -7.55
CA CYS A 53 9.13 13.15 -7.18
C CYS A 53 9.83 14.11 -8.14
N LEU A 54 10.36 15.20 -7.61
CA LEU A 54 11.20 16.15 -8.35
C LEU A 54 12.65 16.01 -7.90
N PHE A 55 13.57 15.97 -8.85
CA PHE A 55 15.00 15.92 -8.53
C PHE A 55 15.83 16.60 -9.61
N VAL A 56 16.97 17.16 -9.22
CA VAL A 56 17.91 17.78 -10.15
C VAL A 56 19.01 16.79 -10.48
N GLN A 57 19.29 16.60 -11.76
CA GLN A 57 20.37 15.76 -12.24
C GLN A 57 21.35 16.59 -13.08
N ARG A 58 22.65 16.52 -12.75
CA ARG A 58 23.73 17.06 -13.59
C ARG A 58 24.20 15.96 -14.55
N LYS A 59 24.16 16.22 -15.86
CA LYS A 59 24.70 15.30 -16.88
C LYS A 59 25.51 16.07 -17.92
N ARG A 60 26.78 15.69 -18.10
CA ARG A 60 27.72 16.35 -19.05
C ARG A 60 27.78 17.88 -18.89
N GLY A 61 27.84 18.35 -17.65
CA GLY A 61 27.91 19.78 -17.34
C GLY A 61 26.59 20.56 -17.44
N ARG A 62 25.49 19.94 -17.90
CA ARG A 62 24.16 20.55 -17.93
C ARG A 62 23.30 20.07 -16.77
N ASP A 63 22.54 20.98 -16.18
CA ASP A 63 21.54 20.69 -15.14
C ASP A 63 20.20 20.36 -15.78
N TYR A 64 19.54 19.33 -15.25
CA TYR A 64 18.23 18.86 -15.68
C TYR A 64 17.31 18.83 -14.46
N LEU A 65 16.11 19.41 -14.59
CA LEU A 65 15.02 19.12 -13.68
C LEU A 65 14.33 17.85 -14.17
N CYS A 66 14.43 16.79 -13.38
CA CYS A 66 13.81 15.51 -13.64
C CYS A 66 12.59 15.36 -12.72
N TRP A 67 11.60 14.62 -13.21
CA TRP A 67 10.41 14.32 -12.45
C TRP A 67 9.91 12.92 -12.76
N GLN A 68 9.21 12.33 -11.81
CA GLN A 68 8.44 11.10 -11.98
C GLN A 68 7.20 11.17 -11.08
N ILE A 69 6.11 10.55 -11.51
CA ILE A 69 4.95 10.32 -10.65
C ILE A 69 5.02 8.86 -10.23
N ILE A 70 4.83 8.60 -8.94
CA ILE A 70 4.75 7.25 -8.40
C ILE A 70 3.40 7.02 -7.73
N ASP A 71 2.90 5.80 -7.85
CA ASP A 71 1.72 5.31 -7.12
C ASP A 71 2.03 5.07 -5.63
N ALA A 72 1.02 4.67 -4.85
CA ALA A 72 1.18 4.40 -3.42
C ALA A 72 2.10 3.20 -3.11
N LEU A 73 2.39 2.35 -4.10
CA LEU A 73 3.32 1.23 -4.03
C LEU A 73 4.73 1.58 -4.54
N ALA A 74 4.98 2.85 -4.86
CA ALA A 74 6.21 3.37 -5.45
C ALA A 74 6.50 2.84 -6.88
N SER A 75 5.50 2.36 -7.60
CA SER A 75 5.60 2.08 -9.03
C SER A 75 5.58 3.40 -9.80
N VAL A 76 6.46 3.54 -10.80
CA VAL A 76 6.44 4.71 -11.70
C VAL A 76 5.24 4.60 -12.64
N LEU A 77 4.47 5.69 -12.74
CA LEU A 77 3.35 5.85 -13.66
C LEU A 77 3.77 6.41 -15.02
#